data_AF-A0A426Y853-F1
#
_entry.id   AF-A0A426Y853-F1
#
_cell.length_a   1.000
_cell.length_b   1.000
_cell.length_c   1.000
_cell.angle_alpha   90.00
_cell.angle_beta   90.00
_cell.angle_gamma   90.00
#
_symmetry.space_group_name_H-M   'P 1'
#
loop_
_entity.id
_entity.type
_entity.pdbx_description
1 polymer ?
#
loop_
_entity_poly.entity_id
_entity_poly.type
_entity_poly.pdbx_seq_one_letter_code
_entity_poly.pdbx_strand_id
1 'polypeptide(L)'
;CPQPTLPQVFLAGRCLGGADEIHSLHESGELKALIDGLAPATSACDRCGGVRFVPCAACSGSHKRYSDKGGGFRACDECNENGLVRCADCFASAV
;
A
#
# COMPACT_ATOMS: atom_id res chain seq x y z
N CYS A 1 -0.85 22.38 9.42
CA CYS A 1 -2.15 21.96 8.87
C CYS A 1 -2.83 21.07 9.91
N PRO A 2 -4.09 21.32 10.28
CA PRO A 2 -4.80 20.41 11.17
C PRO A 2 -4.84 19.03 10.53
N GLN A 3 -4.58 17.99 11.33
CA GLN A 3 -4.79 16.62 10.87
C GLN A 3 -6.27 16.43 10.48
N PRO A 4 -6.57 15.90 9.28
CA PRO A 4 -7.95 15.63 8.89
C PRO A 4 -8.59 14.63 9.87
N THR A 5 -9.90 14.73 10.11
CA THR A 5 -10.59 13.78 10.99
C THR A 5 -10.92 12.48 10.25
N LEU A 6 -11.36 11.45 10.95
CA LEU A 6 -11.78 10.21 10.29
C LEU A 6 -13.19 10.36 9.69
N PRO A 7 -13.46 9.69 8.54
CA PRO A 7 -12.52 8.91 7.73
C PRO A 7 -11.53 9.79 6.97
N GLN A 8 -10.32 9.30 6.75
CA GLN A 8 -9.27 9.99 5.98
C GLN A 8 -9.02 9.25 4.67
N VAL A 9 -8.89 9.98 3.56
CA VAL A 9 -8.56 9.44 2.24
C VAL A 9 -7.43 10.24 1.60
N PHE A 10 -6.48 9.53 1.00
CA PHE A 10 -5.38 10.15 0.26
C PHE A 10 -5.65 10.03 -1.24
N LEU A 11 -5.90 11.15 -1.90
CA LEU A 11 -6.28 11.22 -3.31
C LEU A 11 -5.49 12.33 -4.01
N ALA A 12 -4.92 12.04 -5.18
CA ALA A 12 -4.17 13.00 -6.00
C ALA A 12 -3.12 13.83 -5.23
N GLY A 13 -2.39 13.21 -4.30
CA GLY A 13 -1.36 13.88 -3.49
C GLY A 13 -1.88 14.69 -2.30
N ARG A 14 -3.19 14.65 -2.02
CA ARG A 14 -3.84 15.38 -0.93
C ARG A 14 -4.41 14.39 0.08
N CYS A 15 -4.28 14.72 1.37
CA CYS A 15 -5.00 14.03 2.44
C CYS A 15 -6.29 14.80 2.73
N LEU A 16 -7.43 14.16 2.50
CA LEU A 16 -8.78 14.65 2.80
C LEU A 16 -9.30 13.90 4.02
N GLY A 17 -10.19 14.49 4.81
CA GLY A 17 -10.88 13.69 5.81
C GLY A 17 -11.91 14.41 6.67
N GLY A 18 -12.66 13.58 7.38
CA GLY A 18 -13.87 13.97 8.07
C GLY A 18 -15.09 13.64 7.23
N ALA A 19 -16.12 13.14 7.89
CA ALA A 19 -17.35 12.73 7.23
C ALA A 19 -17.97 13.91 6.45
N ASP A 20 -18.00 15.10 7.04
CA ASP A 20 -18.58 16.30 6.42
C ASP A 20 -17.83 16.75 5.16
N GLU A 21 -16.49 16.76 5.20
CA GLU A 21 -15.66 17.14 4.03
C GLU A 21 -15.88 16.14 2.89
N ILE A 22 -15.75 14.84 3.18
CA ILE A 22 -15.90 13.78 2.17
C ILE A 22 -17.32 13.78 1.61
N HIS A 23 -18.34 13.96 2.44
CA HIS A 23 -19.73 14.01 2.02
C HIS A 23 -19.99 15.24 1.12
N SER A 24 -19.48 16.42 1.50
CA SER A 24 -19.62 17.62 0.69
C SER A 24 -18.98 17.46 -0.70
N LEU A 25 -17.77 16.90 -0.77
CA LEU A 25 -17.07 16.62 -2.03
C LEU A 25 -17.79 15.56 -2.88
N HIS A 26 -18.47 14.61 -2.25
CA HIS A 26 -19.29 13.63 -2.94
C HIS A 26 -20.51 14.28 -3.59
N GLU A 27 -21.27 15.06 -2.82
CA GLU A 27 -22.48 15.76 -3.28
C GLU A 27 -22.18 16.80 -4.36
N SER A 28 -21.03 17.49 -4.29
CA SER A 28 -20.60 18.43 -5.33
C SER A 28 -20.10 17.76 -6.61
N GLY A 29 -19.83 16.45 -6.58
CA GLY A 29 -19.21 15.69 -7.68
C GLY A 29 -17.69 15.88 -7.81
N GLU A 30 -17.07 16.74 -7.01
CA GLU A 30 -15.62 16.96 -7.02
C GLU A 30 -14.84 15.71 -6.64
N LEU A 31 -15.36 14.90 -5.70
CA LEU A 31 -14.74 13.64 -5.31
C LEU A 31 -14.64 12.68 -6.51
N LYS A 32 -15.68 12.62 -7.34
CA LYS A 32 -15.69 11.80 -8.56
C LYS A 32 -14.69 12.36 -9.58
N ALA A 33 -14.67 13.67 -9.80
CA ALA A 33 -13.72 14.29 -10.73
C ALA A 33 -12.25 14.03 -10.33
N LEU A 34 -11.95 14.04 -9.02
CA LEU A 34 -10.63 13.67 -8.50
C LEU A 34 -10.28 12.21 -8.78
N ILE A 35 -11.25 11.29 -8.65
CA ILE A 35 -11.05 9.86 -8.92
C ILE A 35 -10.88 9.60 -10.42
N ASP A 36 -11.71 10.22 -11.26
CA ASP A 36 -11.67 10.05 -12.73
C ASP A 36 -10.36 10.61 -13.33
N GLY A 37 -9.70 11.54 -12.65
CA GLY A 37 -8.38 12.04 -13.00
C GLY A 37 -7.22 11.12 -12.62
N LEU A 38 -7.47 10.04 -11.87
CA LEU A 38 -6.45 9.04 -11.52
C LEU A 38 -6.32 8.03 -12.65
N ALA A 39 -5.11 7.48 -12.82
CA ALA A 39 -4.93 6.33 -13.68
C ALA A 39 -5.86 5.20 -13.19
N PRO A 40 -6.64 4.58 -14.09
CA PRO A 40 -7.51 3.48 -13.72
C PRO A 40 -6.66 2.38 -13.07
N ALA A 41 -7.28 1.62 -12.16
CA ALA A 41 -6.63 0.44 -11.61
C ALA A 41 -6.16 -0.42 -12.79
N THR A 42 -4.84 -0.58 -12.92
CA THR A 42 -4.28 -1.50 -13.91
C THR A 42 -4.89 -2.87 -13.66
N SER A 43 -5.14 -3.64 -14.73
CA SER A 43 -5.52 -5.05 -14.59
C SER A 43 -4.66 -5.70 -13.51
N ALA A 44 -5.29 -6.47 -12.62
CA ALA A 44 -4.60 -7.06 -11.47
C ALA A 44 -3.30 -7.70 -11.93
N CYS A 45 -2.17 -7.29 -11.33
CA CYS A 45 -0.86 -7.83 -11.69
C CYS A 45 -0.88 -9.35 -11.49
N ASP A 46 -0.53 -10.12 -12.53
CA ASP A 46 -0.60 -11.59 -12.51
C ASP A 46 0.18 -12.23 -11.35
N ARG A 47 1.26 -11.57 -10.91
CA ARG A 47 2.11 -12.05 -9.82
C ARG A 47 1.56 -11.76 -8.43
N CYS A 48 0.98 -10.58 -8.19
CA CYS A 48 0.51 -10.18 -6.86
C CYS A 48 -1.02 -10.07 -6.74
N GLY A 49 -1.78 -10.39 -7.78
CA GLY A 49 -3.23 -10.26 -7.80
C GLY A 49 -3.73 -8.84 -7.53
N GLY A 50 -2.91 -7.82 -7.78
CA GLY A 50 -3.23 -6.41 -7.51
C GLY A 50 -2.97 -5.93 -6.08
N VAL A 51 -2.53 -6.79 -5.15
CA VAL A 51 -2.27 -6.39 -3.75
C VAL A 51 -0.91 -5.71 -3.54
N ARG A 52 -0.08 -5.63 -4.58
CA ARG A 52 1.25 -4.95 -4.63
C ARG A 52 2.35 -5.54 -3.74
N PHE A 53 2.07 -6.59 -2.99
CA PHE A 53 3.03 -7.29 -2.14
C PHE A 53 3.03 -8.80 -2.43
N VAL A 54 4.17 -9.44 -2.22
CA VAL A 54 4.35 -10.89 -2.34
C VAL A 54 5.15 -11.42 -1.13
N PRO A 55 5.03 -12.72 -0.78
CA PRO A 55 5.83 -13.32 0.27
C PRO A 55 7.33 -13.15 0.02
N CYS A 56 8.08 -12.80 1.06
CA CYS A 56 9.53 -12.68 1.00
C CYS A 56 10.17 -14.04 0.70
N ALA A 57 10.99 -14.11 -0.36
CA ALA A 57 11.69 -15.34 -0.73
C ALA A 57 12.77 -15.75 0.29
N ALA A 58 13.39 -14.78 0.98
CA ALA A 58 14.48 -15.04 1.91
C ALA A 58 14.03 -15.66 3.25
N CYS A 59 12.77 -15.44 3.64
CA CYS A 59 12.19 -15.99 4.87
C CYS A 59 10.88 -16.77 4.63
N SER A 60 10.52 -17.00 3.36
CA SER A 60 9.26 -17.64 2.94
C SER A 60 8.02 -17.03 3.59
N GLY A 61 8.00 -15.71 3.77
CA GLY A 61 6.88 -14.99 4.41
C GLY A 61 6.81 -15.08 5.94
N SER A 62 7.72 -15.79 6.60
CA SER A 62 7.67 -15.96 8.07
C SER A 62 8.19 -14.76 8.86
N HIS A 63 8.85 -13.81 8.19
CA HIS A 63 9.67 -12.74 8.79
C HIS A 63 10.76 -13.27 9.76
N LYS A 64 11.11 -14.56 9.68
CA LYS A 64 12.10 -15.22 10.55
C LYS A 64 13.16 -15.95 9.73
N ARG A 65 14.44 -15.75 10.06
CA ARG A 65 15.57 -16.47 9.46
C ARG A 65 16.45 -17.05 10.55
N TYR A 66 16.89 -18.28 10.40
CA TYR A 66 17.86 -18.87 11.30
C TYR A 66 19.27 -18.32 10.99
N SER A 67 20.05 -18.04 12.03
CA SER A 67 21.43 -17.55 11.93
C SER A 67 22.37 -18.49 12.68
N ASP A 68 23.19 -19.24 11.94
CA ASP A 68 24.17 -20.16 12.53
C ASP A 68 25.22 -19.41 13.36
N LYS A 69 25.59 -18.20 12.95
CA LYS A 69 26.56 -17.35 13.66
C LYS A 69 26.07 -16.84 15.02
N GLY A 70 24.75 -16.76 15.20
CA GLY A 70 24.11 -16.26 16.42
C GLY A 70 23.36 -17.32 17.21
N GLY A 71 23.24 -18.54 16.69
CA GLY A 71 22.52 -19.65 17.32
C GLY A 71 21.04 -19.32 17.58
N GLY A 72 20.25 -19.00 16.55
CA GLY A 72 18.81 -18.74 16.73
C GLY A 72 18.09 -18.11 15.55
N PHE A 73 16.78 -17.88 15.73
CA PHE A 73 15.96 -17.14 14.77
C PHE A 73 16.11 -15.62 14.97
N ARG A 74 16.33 -14.90 13.89
CA ARG A 74 16.33 -13.44 13.82
C ARG A 74 15.24 -12.95 12.86
N ALA A 75 14.82 -11.71 13.04
CA ALA A 75 13.92 -11.05 12.10
C ALA A 75 14.58 -10.97 10.71
N CYS A 76 13.78 -11.11 9.66
CA CYS A 76 14.25 -10.94 8.30
C CYS A 76 14.38 -9.45 7.98
N ASP A 77 15.57 -9.03 7.55
CA ASP A 77 15.93 -7.65 7.19
C ASP A 77 15.54 -7.26 5.75
N GLU A 78 15.03 -8.21 4.96
CA GLU A 78 14.67 -8.00 3.55
C GLU A 78 13.17 -7.71 3.34
N CYS A 79 12.34 -7.82 4.37
CA CYS A 79 10.88 -7.69 4.27
C CYS A 79 10.29 -6.86 5.42
N ASN A 80 9.03 -6.44 5.28
CA ASN A 80 8.32 -5.76 6.37
C ASN A 80 7.95 -6.74 7.50
N GLU A 81 7.34 -6.23 8.58
CA GLU A 81 6.95 -7.01 9.76
C GLU A 81 5.99 -8.18 9.46
N ASN A 82 5.34 -8.17 8.30
CA ASN A 82 4.43 -9.22 7.84
C ASN A 82 5.11 -10.26 6.94
N GLY A 83 6.43 -10.18 6.74
CA GLY A 83 7.14 -11.10 5.86
C GLY A 83 6.93 -10.82 4.37
N LEU A 84 6.47 -9.62 4.01
CA LEU A 84 6.14 -9.26 2.63
C LEU A 84 7.17 -8.31 2.02
N VAL A 85 7.41 -8.48 0.73
CA VAL A 85 8.18 -7.55 -0.12
C VAL A 85 7.29 -6.97 -1.19
N ARG A 86 7.68 -5.80 -1.72
CA ARG A 86 6.93 -5.14 -2.80
C ARG A 86 7.07 -5.97 -4.08
N CYS A 87 5.97 -6.16 -4.81
CA CYS A 87 5.96 -6.97 -6.03
C CYS A 87 6.85 -6.33 -7.10
N ALA A 88 7.95 -6.96 -7.50
CA ALA A 88 8.88 -6.38 -8.48
C ALA A 88 8.22 -5.99 -9.81
N ASP A 89 7.21 -6.75 -10.23
CA ASP A 89 6.55 -6.63 -11.54
C ASP A 89 5.65 -5.39 -11.63
N CYS A 90 5.08 -4.94 -10.49
CA CYS A 90 4.15 -3.81 -10.45
C CYS A 90 4.49 -2.75 -9.39
N PHE A 91 5.59 -2.91 -8.67
CA PHE A 91 6.09 -1.91 -7.74
C PHE A 91 6.75 -0.74 -8.50
N ALA A 92 7.30 -1.01 -9.68
CA ALA A 92 7.92 -0.02 -10.55
C ALA A 92 6.97 0.56 -11.61
N SER A 93 5.67 0.21 -11.62
CA SER A 93 4.69 0.86 -12.49
C SER A 93 4.37 2.25 -11.94
N ALA A 94 4.77 3.42 -12.45
CA ALA A 94 5.69 3.86 -13.49
C ALA A 94 6.05 5.33 -13.10
N VAL A 95 7.29 5.76 -13.36
CA VAL A 95 7.53 7.13 -13.86
C VAL A 95 7.75 6.97 -15.35
#